data_AF-A0A6V8MWE4-F1
#
_entry.id   AF-A0A6V8MWE4-F1
#
_cell.length_a   1.000
_cell.length_b   1.000
_cell.length_c   1.000
_cell.angle_alpha   90.00
_cell.angle_beta   90.00
_cell.angle_gamma   90.00
#
_symmetry.space_group_name_H-M   'P 1'
#
loop_
_entity.id
_entity.type
_entity.pdbx_description
1 polymer ?
#
loop_
_entity_poly.entity_id
_entity_poly.type
_entity_poly.pdbx_seq_one_letter_code
_entity_poly.pdbx_strand_id
1 'polypeptide(L)' 'MKEERETDPAERWVATFTWEDRLIARFFPRFFKRYAPEEVQRQWELLLARKQERRNR' A
#
# COMPACT_ATOMS: atom_id res chain seq x y z
N MET A 1 -28.87 -17.61 6.59
CA MET A 1 -28.77 -16.16 6.30
C MET A 1 -27.30 -15.87 6.08
N LYS A 2 -26.90 -15.46 4.87
CA LYS A 2 -25.52 -15.04 4.60
C LYS A 2 -25.43 -13.60 5.05
N GLU A 3 -24.71 -13.35 6.14
CA GLU A 3 -24.36 -12.02 6.60
C GLU A 3 -23.41 -11.43 5.54
N GLU A 4 -23.97 -10.74 4.55
CA GLU A 4 -23.21 -9.88 3.66
C GLU A 4 -22.77 -8.67 4.50
N ARG A 5 -21.72 -8.85 5.29
CA ARG A 5 -21.04 -7.74 5.94
C ARG A 5 -20.50 -6.86 4.84
N GLU A 6 -21.18 -5.74 4.63
CA GLU A 6 -20.73 -4.60 3.84
C GLU A 6 -19.29 -4.31 4.26
N THR A 7 -18.35 -4.84 3.49
CA THR A 7 -16.93 -4.73 3.80
C THR A 7 -16.53 -3.36 3.34
N ASP A 8 -16.16 -2.50 4.29
CA ASP A 8 -15.74 -1.14 4.01
C ASP A 8 -14.67 -1.17 2.89
N PRO A 9 -14.81 -0.37 1.82
CA PRO A 9 -13.86 -0.40 0.70
C PRO A 9 -12.41 -0.17 1.15
N ALA A 10 -12.22 0.54 2.26
CA ALA A 10 -10.92 0.77 2.87
C ALA A 10 -10.35 -0.47 3.59
N GLU A 11 -11.19 -1.38 4.12
CA GLU A 11 -10.73 -2.60 4.79
C GLU A 11 -10.26 -3.70 3.83
N ARG A 12 -10.69 -3.66 2.55
CA ARG A 12 -10.21 -4.62 1.53
C ARG A 12 -8.72 -4.49 1.22
N TRP A 13 -8.10 -3.36 1.55
CA TRP A 13 -6.68 -3.10 1.31
C TRP A 13 -5.77 -3.75 2.35
N VAL A 14 -6.33 -4.24 3.47
CA VAL A 14 -5.56 -4.61 4.66
C VAL A 14 -4.77 -5.93 4.47
N ALA A 15 -5.12 -6.79 3.51
CA ALA A 15 -4.57 -8.14 3.50
C ALA A 15 -3.33 -8.37 2.62
N THR A 16 -3.12 -7.61 1.55
CA THR A 16 -2.00 -7.88 0.63
C THR A 16 -1.59 -6.63 -0.09
N PHE A 17 -0.38 -6.15 0.14
CA PHE A 17 0.26 -5.12 -0.66
C PHE A 17 0.41 -5.59 -2.11
N THR A 18 -0.56 -5.24 -2.94
CA THR A 18 -0.71 -5.73 -4.31
C THR A 18 0.17 -4.93 -5.29
N TRP A 19 0.16 -5.35 -6.55
CA TRP A 19 0.75 -4.56 -7.62
C TRP A 19 0.06 -3.21 -7.80
N GLU A 20 -1.26 -3.15 -7.60
CA GLU A 20 -2.05 -1.92 -7.72
C GLU A 20 -1.67 -0.90 -6.65
N ASP A 21 -1.44 -1.35 -5.42
CA ASP A 21 -0.88 -0.53 -4.33
C ASP A 21 0.44 0.14 -4.72
N ARG A 22 1.33 -0.60 -5.38
CA ARG A 22 2.62 -0.06 -5.85
C ARG A 22 2.45 0.98 -6.92
N LEU A 23 1.49 0.79 -7.83
CA LEU A 23 1.18 1.79 -8.85
C LEU A 23 0.62 3.05 -8.18
N ILE A 24 -0.28 2.91 -7.21
CA ILE A 24 -0.87 4.03 -6.50
C ILE A 24 0.17 4.76 -5.65
N ALA A 25 1.06 4.04 -4.95
CA ALA A 25 2.18 4.61 -4.22
C ALA A 25 3.18 5.36 -5.13
N ARG A 26 3.34 4.91 -6.38
CA ARG A 26 4.28 5.50 -7.34
C ARG A 26 3.71 6.69 -8.10
N PHE A 27 2.45 6.62 -8.54
CA PHE A 27 1.80 7.64 -9.35
C PHE A 27 1.01 8.66 -8.53
N PHE A 28 0.49 8.25 -7.36
CA PHE A 28 -0.32 9.10 -6.47
C PHE A 28 0.26 9.14 -5.03
N PRO A 29 1.51 9.60 -4.85
CA PRO A 29 2.20 9.50 -3.56
C PRO A 29 1.52 10.28 -2.43
N ARG A 30 0.89 11.43 -2.73
CA ARG A 30 0.16 12.23 -1.73
C ARG A 30 -1.13 11.55 -1.26
N PHE A 31 -1.84 10.89 -2.18
CA PHE A 31 -3.04 10.12 -1.87
C PHE A 31 -2.66 8.89 -1.05
N PHE A 32 -1.66 8.14 -1.51
CA PHE A 32 -1.14 6.96 -0.83
C PHE A 32 -0.73 7.28 0.62
N LYS A 33 0.07 8.34 0.86
CA LYS A 33 0.45 8.71 2.23
C LYS A 33 -0.73 9.10 3.13
N ARG A 34 -1.80 9.64 2.56
CA ARG A 34 -2.96 10.14 3.31
C ARG A 34 -3.97 9.04 3.66
N TYR A 35 -4.12 8.04 2.80
CA TYR A 35 -5.20 7.05 2.89
C TYR A 35 -4.72 5.61 3.03
N ALA A 36 -3.47 5.30 2.68
CA ALA A 36 -2.97 3.94 2.80
C ALA A 36 -2.78 3.57 4.28
N PRO A 37 -3.13 2.34 4.69
CA PRO A 37 -2.84 1.84 6.03
C PRO A 37 -1.35 1.93 6.35
N GLU A 38 -1.02 2.14 7.64
CA GLU A 38 0.38 2.28 8.09
C GLU A 38 1.25 1.07 7.69
N GLU A 39 0.70 -0.14 7.72
CA GLU A 39 1.39 -1.36 7.32
C GLU A 39 1.85 -1.31 5.85
N VAL A 40 0.96 -0.87 4.96
CA VAL A 40 1.23 -0.72 3.53
C VAL A 40 2.25 0.40 3.27
N GLN A 41 2.18 1.50 4.03
CA GLN A 41 3.18 2.57 3.96
C GLN A 41 4.57 2.07 4.35
N ARG A 42 4.69 1.33 5.46
CA ARG A 42 5.97 0.75 5.91
C ARG A 42 6.56 -0.21 4.87
N GLN A 43 5.73 -1.05 4.25
CA GLN A 43 6.18 -1.96 3.19
C GLN A 43 6.71 -1.20 1.96
N TRP A 44 6.06 -0.10 1.60
CA TRP A 44 6.53 0.76 0.51
C TRP A 44 7.86 1.47 0.84
N GLU A 45 8.01 1.99 2.05
CA GLU A 45 9.27 2.62 2.50
C GLU A 45 10.44 1.62 2.51
N LEU A 46 10.21 0.39 2.97
CA LEU A 46 11.22 -0.67 2.92
C LEU A 46 11.65 -1.01 1.48
N LEU A 47 10.71 -1.03 0.53
CA LEU A 47 11.03 -1.25 -0.88
C LEU A 47 11.83 -0.09 -1.48
N LEU A 48 11.48 1.15 -1.12
CA LEU A 48 12.22 2.34 -1.55
C LEU A 48 13.65 2.33 -0.99
N ALA A 49 13.82 2.02 0.29
CA ALA A 49 15.13 1.91 0.92
C ALA A 49 16.02 0.86 0.22
N ARG A 50 15.48 -0.34 -0.06
CA ARG A 50 16.20 -1.39 -0.82
C ARG A 50 16.58 -0.95 -2.23
N LYS A 51 15.71 -0.20 -2.91
CA LYS A 51 15.99 0.31 -4.26
C LYS A 51 17.06 1.40 -4.25
N GLN A 52 17.06 2.26 -3.23
CA GLN A 52 18.05 3.30 -3.05
C GLN A 52 19.44 2.70 -2.78
N GLU A 53 19.51 1.68 -1.92
CA GLU A 53 20.76 0.95 -1.62
C GLU A 53 21.39 0.33 -2.87
N ARG A 54 20.58 -0.28 -3.75
CA ARG A 54 21.07 -0.84 -5.03
C ARG A 54 21.56 0.20 -6.03
N ARG A 55 21.12 1.46 -5.94
CA ARG A 55 21.50 2.53 -6.87
C ARG A 55 22.77 3.26 -6.43
N ASN A 56 23.08 3.22 -5.14
CA ASN A 56 24.25 3.86 -4.54
C ASN A 56 25.46 2.92 -4.41
N ARG A 57 25.32 1.68 -4.88
CA ARG A 57 26.37 0.67 -5.00
C ARG A 57 26.81 0.58 -6.45
#